data_AF-A0A6P4C8P6-F1
#
_entry.id   AF-A0A6P4C8P6-F1
#
_cell.length_a   1.000
_cell.length_b   1.000
_cell.length_c   1.000
_cell.angle_alpha   90.00
_cell.angle_beta   90.00
_cell.angle_gamma   90.00
#
_symmetry.space_group_name_H-M   'P 1'
#
loop_
_entity.id
_entity.type
_entity.pdbx_description
1 polymer ?
#
loop_
_entity_poly.entity_id
_entity_poly.type
_entity_poly.pdbx_seq_one_letter_code
_entity_poly.pdbx_strand_id
1 'polypeptide(L)'
;MDTQAPKVENEKAVVEAQQQELKYLEFVQFATIQAVMRAAILYSYAKERSGPLKSGVETVEEAVKTVVAPVYDKFHLVPTEFLHYVDRKVEESVAEIDRHVPTNVKVASNQACSVVSSVRRTGVVDAASGFAKSVYDKYEPKAEQCAVSAWRKLKQLPLFPIVAGAVLPKAAYYTAKYNEAVTVSAKKGYKVSAYLPLVPTEKIVRVFGESN
;
A
#
# COMPACT_ATOMS: atom_id res chain seq x y z
N MET A 1 29.82 -8.10 -50.02
CA MET A 1 29.90 -9.22 -49.06
C MET A 1 29.41 -8.71 -47.74
N ASP A 2 28.12 -8.93 -47.55
CA ASP A 2 27.28 -8.38 -46.50
C ASP A 2 27.62 -9.01 -45.14
N THR A 3 27.85 -8.16 -44.14
CA THR A 3 28.03 -8.59 -42.75
C THR A 3 26.70 -8.39 -42.03
N GLN A 4 25.97 -9.50 -41.89
CA GLN A 4 24.68 -9.61 -41.22
C GLN A 4 24.80 -9.25 -39.73
N ALA A 5 23.94 -8.34 -39.27
CA ALA A 5 23.83 -7.90 -37.88
C ALA A 5 23.15 -8.96 -36.98
N PRO A 6 23.65 -9.22 -35.75
CA PRO A 6 22.90 -9.94 -34.73
C PRO A 6 22.18 -8.92 -33.84
N LYS A 7 20.99 -8.47 -34.25
CA LYS A 7 20.16 -7.57 -33.42
C LYS A 7 18.71 -8.02 -33.26
N VAL A 8 18.27 -9.01 -34.05
CA VAL A 8 16.84 -9.40 -34.14
C VAL A 8 16.42 -10.46 -33.11
N GLU A 9 17.35 -11.27 -32.59
CA GLU A 9 17.00 -12.33 -31.61
C GLU A 9 16.73 -11.81 -30.19
N ASN A 10 17.40 -10.74 -29.77
CA ASN A 10 17.25 -10.24 -28.39
C ASN A 10 15.95 -9.45 -28.18
N GLU A 11 15.39 -8.87 -29.24
CA GLU A 11 14.11 -8.15 -29.21
C GLU A 11 12.92 -9.12 -29.19
N LYS A 12 13.07 -10.28 -29.83
CA LYS A 12 12.04 -11.33 -29.86
C LYS A 12 11.89 -12.03 -28.50
N ALA A 13 12.99 -12.23 -27.76
CA ALA A 13 12.96 -12.80 -26.42
C ALA A 13 12.32 -11.87 -25.37
N VAL A 14 12.48 -10.54 -25.52
CA VAL A 14 11.83 -9.55 -24.63
C VAL A 14 10.34 -9.45 -24.91
N VAL A 15 9.90 -9.66 -26.16
CA VAL A 15 8.47 -9.68 -26.53
C VAL A 15 7.80 -11.02 -26.18
N GLU A 16 8.50 -12.15 -26.26
CA GLU A 16 7.96 -13.46 -25.86
C GLU A 16 7.83 -13.59 -24.33
N ALA A 17 8.67 -12.91 -23.54
CA ALA A 17 8.49 -12.80 -22.09
C ALA A 17 7.26 -11.95 -21.69
N GLN A 18 6.80 -11.06 -22.56
CA GLN A 18 5.56 -10.27 -22.36
C GLN A 18 4.28 -11.04 -22.74
N GLN A 19 4.39 -12.23 -23.33
CA GLN A 19 3.23 -13.07 -23.70
C GLN A 19 2.86 -14.12 -22.64
N GLN A 20 3.55 -14.18 -21.50
CA GLN A 20 2.98 -14.89 -20.36
C GLN A 20 1.80 -14.05 -19.87
N GLU A 21 0.60 -14.60 -19.98
CA GLU A 21 -0.65 -13.93 -19.58
C GLU A 21 -0.75 -13.97 -18.05
N LEU A 22 -0.97 -12.82 -17.39
CA LEU A 22 -1.24 -12.79 -15.94
C LEU A 22 -2.64 -13.35 -15.71
N LYS A 23 -2.78 -14.41 -14.91
CA LYS A 23 -4.03 -15.14 -14.76
C LYS A 23 -4.92 -14.62 -13.63
N TYR A 24 -4.32 -14.02 -12.59
CA TYR A 24 -5.03 -13.50 -11.42
C TYR A 24 -4.88 -11.98 -11.24
N LEU A 25 -3.78 -11.39 -11.73
CA LEU A 25 -3.46 -9.97 -11.58
C LEU A 25 -3.73 -9.14 -12.84
N GLU A 26 -4.41 -9.69 -13.85
CA GLU A 26 -4.80 -8.96 -15.07
C GLU A 26 -5.62 -7.69 -14.76
N PHE A 27 -6.53 -7.77 -13.78
CA PHE A 27 -7.31 -6.61 -13.32
C PHE A 27 -6.44 -5.51 -12.73
N VAL A 28 -5.29 -5.86 -12.12
CA VAL A 28 -4.34 -4.89 -11.54
C VAL A 28 -3.63 -4.15 -12.66
N GLN A 29 -3.21 -4.84 -13.72
CA GLN A 29 -2.65 -4.20 -14.90
C GLN A 29 -3.68 -3.30 -15.58
N PHE A 30 -4.90 -3.80 -15.81
CA PHE A 30 -5.98 -3.01 -16.40
C PHE A 30 -6.32 -1.76 -15.56
N ALA A 31 -6.44 -1.91 -14.23
CA ALA A 31 -6.69 -0.80 -13.32
C ALA A 31 -5.53 0.20 -13.29
N THR A 32 -4.28 -0.28 -13.34
CA THR A 32 -3.08 0.56 -13.39
C THR A 32 -3.05 1.38 -14.67
N ILE A 33 -3.27 0.75 -15.83
CA ILE A 33 -3.35 1.43 -17.13
C ILE A 33 -4.48 2.46 -17.10
N GLN A 34 -5.66 2.09 -16.59
CA GLN A 34 -6.80 3.00 -16.50
C GLN A 34 -6.53 4.18 -15.56
N ALA A 35 -5.88 3.95 -14.41
CA ALA A 35 -5.51 5.00 -13.47
C ALA A 35 -4.48 5.95 -14.06
N VAL A 36 -3.44 5.43 -14.72
CA VAL A 36 -2.41 6.22 -15.42
C VAL A 36 -3.04 7.06 -16.52
N MET A 37 -3.92 6.48 -17.34
CA MET A 37 -4.64 7.24 -18.37
C MET A 37 -5.49 8.35 -17.77
N ARG A 38 -6.26 8.08 -16.71
CA ARG A 38 -7.09 9.10 -16.04
C ARG A 38 -6.25 10.21 -15.43
N ALA A 39 -5.12 9.87 -14.80
CA ALA A 39 -4.19 10.83 -14.25
C ALA A 39 -3.55 11.69 -15.35
N ALA A 40 -3.16 11.08 -16.48
CA ALA A 40 -2.61 11.79 -17.64
C ALA A 40 -3.62 12.75 -18.28
N ILE A 41 -4.89 12.36 -18.39
CA ILE A 41 -5.96 13.24 -18.88
C ILE A 41 -6.17 14.41 -17.91
N LEU A 42 -6.20 14.16 -16.60
CA LEU A 42 -6.38 15.21 -15.61
C LEU A 42 -5.18 16.17 -15.57
N TYR A 43 -3.97 15.64 -15.66
CA TYR A 43 -2.73 16.42 -15.71
C TYR A 43 -2.66 17.28 -16.97
N SER A 44 -2.91 16.70 -18.14
CA SER A 44 -2.88 17.44 -19.41
C SER A 44 -3.95 18.55 -19.43
N TYR A 45 -5.15 18.28 -18.91
CA TYR A 45 -6.20 19.30 -18.75
C TYR A 45 -5.78 20.42 -17.80
N ALA A 46 -5.19 20.10 -16.65
CA ALA A 46 -4.72 21.09 -15.68
C ALA A 46 -3.56 21.92 -16.26
N LYS A 47 -2.59 21.26 -16.90
CA LYS A 47 -1.44 21.91 -17.57
C LYS A 47 -1.91 22.89 -18.65
N GLU A 48 -2.85 22.49 -19.51
CA GLU A 48 -3.38 23.36 -20.57
C GLU A 48 -4.13 24.58 -20.00
N ARG A 49 -4.75 24.43 -18.82
CA ARG A 49 -5.48 25.51 -18.13
C ARG A 49 -4.64 26.29 -17.12
N SER A 50 -3.34 26.05 -17.04
CA SER A 50 -2.44 26.65 -16.05
C SER A 50 -2.08 28.12 -16.32
N GLY A 51 -2.43 28.65 -17.50
CA GLY A 51 -2.18 30.05 -17.85
C GLY A 51 -0.70 30.44 -17.71
N PRO A 52 -0.35 31.52 -16.97
CA PRO A 52 1.04 31.97 -16.79
C PRO A 52 2.00 30.91 -16.20
N LEU A 53 1.48 29.88 -15.53
CA LEU A 53 2.29 28.82 -14.89
C LEU A 53 2.65 27.68 -15.86
N LYS A 54 2.08 27.64 -17.06
CA LYS A 54 2.28 26.55 -18.04
C LYS A 54 3.76 26.36 -18.39
N SER A 55 4.50 27.46 -18.60
CA SER A 55 5.93 27.42 -18.95
C SER A 55 6.81 26.86 -17.82
N GLY A 56 6.46 27.13 -16.56
CA GLY A 56 7.15 26.56 -15.40
C GLY A 56 6.92 25.06 -15.29
N VAL A 57 5.69 24.60 -15.52
CA VAL A 57 5.35 23.17 -15.53
C VAL A 57 6.09 22.43 -16.65
N GLU A 58 6.14 23.00 -17.86
CA GLU A 58 6.89 22.42 -18.99
C GLU A 58 8.39 22.31 -18.71
N THR A 59 8.99 23.34 -18.11
CA THR A 59 10.42 23.33 -17.77
C THR A 59 10.75 22.24 -16.74
N VAL A 60 9.92 22.09 -15.71
CA VAL A 60 10.11 21.05 -14.69
C VAL A 60 9.84 19.66 -15.26
N GLU A 61 8.82 19.50 -16.10
CA GLU A 61 8.52 18.24 -16.78
C GLU A 61 9.70 17.76 -17.63
N GLU A 62 10.31 18.65 -18.43
CA GLU A 62 11.48 18.31 -19.24
C GLU A 62 12.72 18.00 -18.39
N ALA A 63 12.93 18.73 -17.29
CA ALA A 63 14.01 18.44 -16.35
C ALA A 63 13.84 17.07 -15.68
N VAL A 64 12.63 16.77 -15.18
CA VAL A 64 12.31 15.48 -14.56
C VAL A 64 12.44 14.36 -15.59
N LYS A 65 11.91 14.54 -16.80
CA LYS A 65 12.05 13.57 -17.90
C LYS A 65 13.52 13.28 -18.19
N THR A 66 14.36 14.31 -18.25
CA THR A 66 15.81 14.14 -18.51
C THR A 66 16.51 13.35 -17.40
N VAL A 67 16.15 13.59 -16.14
CA VAL A 67 16.78 12.92 -14.99
C VAL A 67 16.25 11.51 -14.81
N VAL A 68 14.96 11.29 -15.05
CA VAL A 68 14.27 10.03 -14.74
C VAL A 68 14.26 9.07 -15.93
N ALA A 69 14.30 9.54 -17.18
CA ALA A 69 14.28 8.68 -18.36
C ALA A 69 15.40 7.60 -18.35
N PRO A 70 16.67 7.92 -18.04
CA PRO A 70 17.73 6.91 -17.98
C PRO A 70 17.53 5.87 -16.86
N VAL A 71 16.77 6.21 -15.82
CA VAL A 71 16.42 5.30 -14.73
C VAL A 71 15.25 4.41 -15.16
N TYR A 72 14.23 4.98 -15.79
CA TYR A 72 13.10 4.23 -16.33
C TYR A 72 13.55 3.21 -17.38
N ASP A 73 14.42 3.62 -18.31
CA ASP A 73 14.94 2.73 -19.37
C ASP A 73 15.68 1.51 -18.78
N LYS A 74 16.34 1.67 -17.62
CA LYS A 74 17.04 0.57 -16.96
C LYS A 74 16.14 -0.37 -16.16
N PHE A 75 14.98 0.10 -15.69
CA PHE A 75 14.17 -0.62 -14.71
C PHE A 75 12.72 -0.89 -15.14
N HIS A 76 12.29 -0.46 -16.32
CA HIS A 76 10.89 -0.61 -16.78
C HIS A 76 10.42 -2.08 -16.88
N LEU A 77 11.34 -3.04 -17.00
CA LEU A 77 11.03 -4.48 -17.07
C LEU A 77 10.81 -5.11 -15.68
N VAL A 78 11.43 -4.54 -14.63
CA VAL A 78 11.40 -5.10 -13.25
C VAL A 78 9.97 -5.15 -12.65
N PRO A 79 9.12 -4.11 -12.79
CA PRO A 79 7.74 -4.16 -12.31
C PRO A 79 6.90 -5.27 -12.96
N THR A 80 7.15 -5.55 -14.25
CA THR A 80 6.44 -6.59 -15.01
C THR A 80 6.83 -7.98 -14.55
N GLU A 81 8.13 -8.23 -14.39
CA GLU A 81 8.66 -9.51 -13.88
C GLU A 81 8.20 -9.80 -12.45
N PHE A 82 8.16 -8.77 -11.60
CA PHE A 82 7.66 -8.90 -10.23
C PHE A 82 6.18 -9.25 -10.20
N LEU A 83 5.35 -8.60 -11.03
CA LEU A 83 3.93 -8.93 -11.16
C LEU A 83 3.73 -10.39 -11.59
N HIS A 84 4.51 -10.88 -12.57
CA HIS A 84 4.47 -12.29 -12.97
C HIS A 84 4.87 -13.24 -11.85
N TYR A 85 5.91 -12.90 -11.08
CA TYR A 85 6.32 -13.70 -9.94
C TYR A 85 5.21 -13.84 -8.90
N VAL A 86 4.54 -12.74 -8.56
CA VAL A 86 3.43 -12.74 -7.61
C VAL A 86 2.22 -13.49 -8.18
N ASP A 87 1.88 -13.30 -9.44
CA ASP A 87 0.76 -13.98 -10.10
C ASP A 87 0.93 -15.50 -10.09
N ARG A 88 2.13 -15.99 -10.43
CA ARG A 88 2.47 -17.42 -10.34
C ARG A 88 2.41 -17.93 -8.90
N LYS A 89 2.88 -17.14 -7.93
CA LYS A 89 2.79 -17.52 -6.51
C LYS A 89 1.36 -17.61 -6.00
N VAL A 90 0.47 -16.75 -6.50
CA VAL A 90 -0.96 -16.83 -6.22
C VAL A 90 -1.56 -18.08 -6.86
N GLU A 91 -1.21 -18.40 -8.11
CA GLU A 91 -1.66 -19.63 -8.77
C GLU A 91 -1.22 -20.90 -8.02
N GLU A 92 0.05 -20.99 -7.61
CA GLU A 92 0.58 -22.09 -6.78
C GLU A 92 -0.22 -22.23 -5.46
N SER A 93 -0.52 -21.10 -4.81
CA SER A 93 -1.28 -21.08 -3.55
C SER A 93 -2.73 -21.53 -3.76
N VAL A 94 -3.37 -21.11 -4.85
CA VAL A 94 -4.74 -21.52 -5.20
C VAL A 94 -4.78 -23.02 -5.52
N ALA A 95 -3.81 -23.54 -6.27
CA ALA A 95 -3.73 -24.96 -6.59
C ALA A 95 -3.45 -25.84 -5.35
N GLU A 96 -2.65 -25.37 -4.41
CA GLU A 96 -2.38 -26.07 -3.16
C GLU A 96 -3.58 -26.10 -2.22
N ILE A 97 -4.35 -25.01 -2.17
CA ILE A 97 -5.63 -24.93 -1.45
C ILE A 97 -6.67 -25.88 -2.09
N ASP A 98 -6.78 -25.90 -3.42
CA ASP A 98 -7.71 -26.77 -4.14
C ASP A 98 -7.39 -28.27 -3.91
N ARG A 99 -6.10 -28.59 -3.75
CA ARG A 99 -5.63 -29.95 -3.44
C ARG A 99 -5.88 -30.39 -1.99
N HIS A 100 -5.99 -29.45 -1.04
CA HIS A 100 -6.07 -29.74 0.40
C HIS A 100 -7.44 -29.44 1.05
N VAL A 101 -8.42 -28.99 0.29
CA VAL A 101 -9.73 -28.62 0.85
C VAL A 101 -10.79 -29.63 0.43
N PRO A 102 -11.34 -30.45 1.36
CA PRO A 102 -12.59 -31.16 1.11
C PRO A 102 -13.74 -30.13 1.03
N THR A 103 -14.93 -30.56 0.60
CA THR A 103 -16.15 -29.77 0.33
C THR A 103 -16.64 -28.81 1.47
N ASN A 104 -15.95 -28.72 2.60
CA ASN A 104 -16.30 -27.94 3.79
C ASN A 104 -16.02 -26.43 3.70
N VAL A 105 -15.15 -25.93 2.82
CA VAL A 105 -14.95 -24.46 2.63
C VAL A 105 -16.13 -23.82 1.90
N LYS A 106 -16.91 -24.60 1.15
CA LYS A 106 -18.22 -24.19 0.63
C LYS A 106 -19.21 -23.83 1.75
N VAL A 107 -19.07 -24.43 2.94
CA VAL A 107 -19.90 -24.15 4.11
C VAL A 107 -19.48 -22.85 4.81
N ALA A 108 -18.18 -22.53 4.80
CA ALA A 108 -17.68 -21.22 5.27
C ALA A 108 -18.07 -20.07 4.32
N SER A 109 -18.16 -20.32 3.01
CA SER A 109 -18.74 -19.37 2.04
C SER A 109 -20.23 -19.08 2.31
N ASN A 110 -21.01 -20.10 2.69
CA ASN A 110 -22.39 -19.89 3.16
C ASN A 110 -22.45 -19.10 4.48
N GLN A 111 -21.41 -19.21 5.32
CA GLN A 111 -21.26 -18.39 6.53
C GLN A 111 -20.82 -16.95 6.20
N ALA A 112 -20.10 -16.72 5.11
CA ALA A 112 -19.85 -15.38 4.57
C ALA A 112 -21.11 -14.77 3.93
N CYS A 113 -21.98 -15.58 3.30
CA CYS A 113 -23.33 -15.17 2.88
C CYS A 113 -24.23 -14.81 4.09
N SER A 114 -23.99 -15.35 5.28
CA SER A 114 -24.66 -14.89 6.51
C SER A 114 -24.26 -13.46 6.88
N VAL A 115 -23.05 -13.01 6.55
CA VAL A 115 -22.65 -11.61 6.73
C VAL A 115 -23.47 -10.68 5.81
N VAL A 116 -23.83 -11.12 4.60
CA VAL A 116 -24.77 -10.39 3.72
C VAL A 116 -26.15 -10.25 4.36
N SER A 117 -26.60 -11.24 5.14
CA SER A 117 -27.87 -11.12 5.88
C SER A 117 -27.79 -10.13 7.05
N SER A 118 -26.61 -9.95 7.66
CA SER A 118 -26.36 -8.91 8.69
C SER A 118 -26.25 -7.50 8.11
N VAL A 119 -25.80 -7.36 6.86
CA VAL A 119 -25.79 -6.09 6.11
C VAL A 119 -27.21 -5.55 5.88
N ARG A 120 -28.22 -6.43 5.81
CA ARG A 120 -29.61 -6.06 5.55
C ARG A 120 -30.34 -5.43 6.75
N ARG A 121 -29.74 -5.40 7.95
CA ARG A 121 -30.39 -4.87 9.17
C ARG A 121 -29.66 -3.70 9.86
N THR A 122 -28.37 -3.50 9.61
CA THR A 122 -27.55 -2.50 10.36
C THR A 122 -26.68 -1.58 9.50
N GLY A 123 -26.79 -1.61 8.16
CA GLY A 123 -26.01 -0.75 7.28
C GLY A 123 -24.56 -1.22 7.09
N VAL A 124 -24.02 -1.01 5.89
CA VAL A 124 -22.70 -1.54 5.45
C VAL A 124 -21.54 -0.98 6.30
N VAL A 125 -21.66 0.26 6.79
CA VAL A 125 -20.58 0.96 7.50
C VAL A 125 -20.39 0.44 8.91
N ASP A 126 -21.47 0.19 9.66
CA ASP A 126 -21.37 -0.30 11.04
C ASP A 126 -20.90 -1.75 11.09
N ALA A 127 -21.34 -2.59 10.15
CA ALA A 127 -20.87 -3.97 10.01
C ALA A 127 -19.39 -4.05 9.61
N ALA A 128 -18.95 -3.22 8.65
CA ALA A 128 -17.55 -3.16 8.25
C ALA A 128 -16.65 -2.62 9.38
N SER A 129 -17.11 -1.62 10.14
CA SER A 129 -16.38 -1.08 11.29
C SER A 129 -16.26 -2.10 12.44
N GLY A 130 -17.31 -2.89 12.70
CA GLY A 130 -17.31 -3.94 13.71
C GLY A 130 -16.39 -5.11 13.36
N PHE A 131 -16.33 -5.48 12.08
CA PHE A 131 -15.38 -6.49 11.59
C PHE A 131 -13.94 -5.99 11.60
N ALA A 132 -13.69 -4.75 11.17
CA ALA A 132 -12.37 -4.16 11.26
C ALA A 132 -11.89 -4.16 12.73
N LYS A 133 -12.73 -3.71 13.68
CA LYS A 133 -12.42 -3.76 15.11
C LYS A 133 -12.08 -5.16 15.59
N SER A 134 -12.90 -6.17 15.29
CA SER A 134 -12.64 -7.54 15.78
C SER A 134 -11.36 -8.16 15.20
N VAL A 135 -11.00 -7.82 13.97
CA VAL A 135 -9.70 -8.21 13.38
C VAL A 135 -8.57 -7.45 14.06
N TYR A 136 -8.69 -6.13 14.25
CA TYR A 136 -7.69 -5.32 14.97
C TYR A 136 -7.46 -5.86 16.38
N ASP A 137 -8.51 -6.10 17.17
CA ASP A 137 -8.42 -6.58 18.56
C ASP A 137 -7.70 -7.93 18.67
N LYS A 138 -7.88 -8.81 17.67
CA LYS A 138 -7.21 -10.13 17.65
C LYS A 138 -5.72 -10.03 17.34
N TYR A 139 -5.31 -9.04 16.55
CA TYR A 139 -3.93 -8.85 16.11
C TYR A 139 -3.14 -7.87 16.99
N GLU A 140 -3.81 -6.93 17.65
CA GLU A 140 -3.25 -5.94 18.56
C GLU A 140 -2.25 -6.55 19.58
N PRO A 141 -2.59 -7.61 20.35
CA PRO A 141 -1.67 -8.14 21.36
C PRO A 141 -0.41 -8.76 20.75
N LYS A 142 -0.50 -9.35 19.54
CA LYS A 142 0.67 -9.89 18.84
C LYS A 142 1.55 -8.79 18.26
N ALA A 143 0.95 -7.75 17.71
CA ALA A 143 1.65 -6.58 17.21
C ALA A 143 2.39 -5.85 18.35
N GLU A 144 1.75 -5.68 19.50
CA GLU A 144 2.36 -5.10 20.70
C GLU A 144 3.55 -5.92 21.20
N GLN A 145 3.41 -7.24 21.34
CA GLN A 145 4.53 -8.09 21.77
C GLN A 145 5.73 -8.02 20.81
N CYS A 146 5.46 -7.97 19.50
CA CYS A 146 6.50 -7.79 18.50
C CYS A 146 7.18 -6.42 18.64
N ALA A 147 6.39 -5.34 18.76
CA ALA A 147 6.90 -3.98 18.92
C ALA A 147 7.73 -3.82 20.19
N VAL A 148 7.29 -4.37 21.33
CA VAL A 148 8.05 -4.36 22.60
C VAL A 148 9.35 -5.13 22.47
N SER A 149 9.33 -6.31 21.83
CA SER A 149 10.52 -7.13 21.62
C SER A 149 11.53 -6.44 20.71
N ALA A 150 11.07 -5.82 19.63
CA ALA A 150 11.90 -5.03 18.72
C ALA A 150 12.48 -3.80 19.44
N TRP A 151 11.67 -3.09 20.23
CA TRP A 151 12.10 -1.93 21.00
C TRP A 151 13.14 -2.29 22.06
N ARG A 152 13.00 -3.44 22.73
CA ARG A 152 13.99 -3.92 23.70
C ARG A 152 15.34 -4.21 23.04
N LYS A 153 15.34 -4.82 21.85
CA LYS A 153 16.57 -5.02 21.08
C LYS A 153 17.18 -3.70 20.61
N LEU A 154 16.35 -2.77 20.18
CA LEU A 154 16.79 -1.45 19.72
C LEU A 154 17.42 -0.63 20.87
N LYS A 155 16.85 -0.72 22.08
CA LYS A 155 17.40 -0.13 23.32
C LYS A 155 18.79 -0.65 23.70
N GLN A 156 19.19 -1.84 23.24
CA GLN A 156 20.52 -2.40 23.50
C GLN A 156 21.61 -1.81 22.59
N LEU A 157 21.26 -1.04 21.57
CA LEU A 157 22.23 -0.43 20.68
C LEU A 157 22.87 0.81 21.34
N PRO A 158 24.20 0.97 21.24
CA PRO A 158 24.93 2.05 21.93
C PRO A 158 24.55 3.46 21.43
N LEU A 159 24.05 3.58 20.20
CA LEU A 159 23.62 4.86 19.62
C LEU A 159 22.15 5.19 19.89
N PHE A 160 21.38 4.25 20.43
CA PHE A 160 19.94 4.42 20.63
C PHE A 160 19.58 5.63 21.50
N PRO A 161 20.23 5.90 22.66
CA PRO A 161 19.86 7.03 23.50
C PRO A 161 19.99 8.39 22.80
N ILE A 162 21.01 8.55 21.94
CA ILE A 162 21.27 9.78 21.19
C ILE A 162 20.18 9.99 20.13
N VAL A 163 19.87 8.94 19.36
CA VAL A 163 18.83 9.00 18.33
C VAL A 163 17.45 9.17 18.95
N ALA A 164 17.15 8.44 20.03
CA ALA A 164 15.90 8.53 20.76
C ALA A 164 15.70 9.94 21.34
N GLY A 165 16.71 10.55 21.94
CA GLY A 165 16.64 11.91 22.49
C GLY A 165 16.36 12.99 21.42
N ALA A 166 16.84 12.80 20.20
CA ALA A 166 16.59 13.75 19.10
C ALA A 166 15.20 13.56 18.45
N VAL A 167 14.71 12.32 18.38
CA VAL A 167 13.50 11.96 17.63
C VAL A 167 12.24 11.95 18.51
N LEU A 168 12.33 11.44 19.74
CA LEU A 168 11.17 11.30 20.64
C LEU A 168 10.43 12.61 20.91
N PRO A 169 11.09 13.76 21.19
CA PRO A 169 10.38 15.01 21.44
C PRO A 169 9.60 15.51 20.21
N LYS A 170 10.19 15.35 19.02
CA LYS A 170 9.53 15.72 17.76
C LYS A 170 8.35 14.80 17.48
N ALA A 171 8.54 13.50 17.62
CA ALA A 171 7.48 12.51 17.46
C ALA A 171 6.30 12.80 18.41
N ALA A 172 6.57 13.02 19.70
CA ALA A 172 5.55 13.37 20.69
C ALA A 172 4.79 14.65 20.33
N TYR A 173 5.50 15.70 19.93
CA TYR A 173 4.88 16.97 19.50
C TYR A 173 3.96 16.79 18.29
N TYR A 174 4.42 16.10 17.24
CA TYR A 174 3.62 15.89 16.03
C TYR A 174 2.42 14.96 16.30
N THR A 175 2.59 13.92 17.09
CA THR A 175 1.50 13.02 17.48
C THR A 175 0.43 13.75 18.30
N ALA A 176 0.83 14.59 19.25
CA ALA A 176 -0.11 15.40 20.02
C ALA A 176 -0.93 16.35 19.12
N LYS A 177 -0.26 17.04 18.19
CA LYS A 177 -0.90 17.94 17.23
C LYS A 177 -1.87 17.22 16.28
N TYR A 178 -1.52 16.02 15.85
CA TYR A 178 -2.40 15.18 15.04
C TYR A 178 -3.66 14.78 15.81
N ASN A 179 -3.49 14.24 17.02
CA ASN A 179 -4.62 13.84 17.87
C ASN A 179 -5.55 15.03 18.20
N GLU A 180 -4.98 16.21 18.47
CA GLU A 180 -5.74 17.45 18.64
C GLU A 180 -6.55 17.80 17.38
N ALA A 181 -5.93 17.77 16.20
CA ALA A 181 -6.62 18.06 14.94
C ALA A 181 -7.78 17.08 14.66
N VAL A 182 -7.58 15.79 14.93
CA VAL A 182 -8.62 14.75 14.78
C VAL A 182 -9.77 14.98 15.77
N THR A 183 -9.49 15.29 17.03
CA THR A 183 -10.54 15.56 18.02
C THR A 183 -11.29 16.86 17.75
N VAL A 184 -10.61 17.92 17.31
CA VAL A 184 -11.25 19.19 16.92
C VAL A 184 -12.14 19.01 15.69
N SER A 185 -11.69 18.26 14.68
CA SER A 185 -12.49 17.99 13.49
C SER A 185 -13.70 17.09 13.78
N ALA A 186 -13.56 16.13 14.71
CA ALA A 186 -14.67 15.33 15.21
C ALA A 186 -15.71 16.17 15.97
N LYS A 187 -15.27 17.07 16.86
CA LYS A 187 -16.17 17.99 17.59
C LYS A 187 -16.93 18.94 16.65
N LYS A 188 -16.34 19.30 15.52
CA LYS A 188 -16.98 20.12 14.47
C LYS A 188 -17.91 19.33 13.54
N GLY A 189 -18.02 18.01 13.70
CA GLY A 189 -18.94 17.17 12.92
C GLY A 189 -18.49 16.83 11.50
N TYR A 190 -17.19 16.98 11.18
CA TYR A 190 -16.69 16.59 9.86
C TYR A 190 -16.70 15.07 9.69
N LYS A 191 -17.40 14.56 8.66
CA LYS A 191 -17.52 13.11 8.41
C LYS A 191 -16.17 12.40 8.21
N VAL A 192 -15.13 13.11 7.76
CA VAL A 192 -13.79 12.54 7.54
C VAL A 192 -13.09 12.17 8.84
N SER A 193 -13.38 12.86 9.96
CA SER A 193 -12.74 12.57 11.24
C SER A 193 -13.13 11.21 11.82
N ALA A 194 -14.29 10.67 11.43
CA ALA A 194 -14.74 9.34 11.83
C ALA A 194 -13.84 8.21 11.29
N TYR A 195 -13.02 8.51 10.28
CA TYR A 195 -12.08 7.57 9.66
C TYR A 195 -10.63 7.79 10.07
N LEU A 196 -10.33 8.87 10.81
CA LEU A 196 -8.98 9.17 11.27
C LEU A 196 -8.76 8.56 12.65
N PRO A 197 -7.85 7.59 12.80
CA PRO A 197 -7.61 6.94 14.09
C PRO A 197 -6.82 7.87 15.01
N LEU A 198 -7.17 7.89 16.31
CA LEU A 198 -6.33 8.55 17.31
C LEU A 198 -5.13 7.68 17.64
N VAL A 199 -3.96 8.31 17.79
CA VAL A 199 -2.75 7.62 18.25
C VAL A 199 -2.83 7.46 19.78
N PRO A 200 -2.79 6.23 20.32
CA PRO A 200 -2.98 5.98 21.75
C PRO A 200 -1.66 6.25 22.52
N THR A 201 -1.36 7.53 22.74
CA THR A 201 -0.10 7.99 23.37
C THR A 201 0.11 7.43 24.77
N GLU A 202 -0.96 7.31 25.56
CA GLU A 202 -0.91 6.83 26.95
C GLU A 202 -0.58 5.34 26.99
N LYS A 203 -1.16 4.57 26.06
CA LYS A 203 -0.90 3.13 25.92
C LYS A 203 0.55 2.88 25.48
N ILE A 204 1.05 3.66 24.52
CA ILE A 204 2.45 3.60 24.06
C ILE A 204 3.40 3.92 25.22
N VAL A 205 3.18 5.01 25.96
CA VAL A 205 4.02 5.38 27.10
C VAL A 205 4.01 4.29 28.17
N ARG A 206 2.87 3.67 28.44
CA ARG A 206 2.77 2.56 29.38
C ARG A 206 3.57 1.33 28.92
N VAL A 207 3.32 0.87 27.70
CA VAL A 207 3.94 -0.34 27.11
C VAL A 207 5.46 -0.20 26.98
N PHE A 208 5.97 1.00 26.67
CA PHE A 208 7.40 1.23 26.44
C PHE A 208 8.13 1.90 27.61
N GLY A 209 7.40 2.43 28.59
CA GLY A 209 7.90 3.08 29.81
C GLY A 209 8.02 2.15 31.01
N GLU A 210 7.25 1.06 31.08
CA GLU A 210 7.36 -0.01 32.12
C GLU A 210 8.66 -0.87 32.00
N SER A 211 9.67 -0.39 31.26
CA SER A 211 10.96 -1.07 31.08
C SER A 211 12.05 -0.57 32.05
N ASN A 212 11.73 -0.49 33.34
CA ASN A 212 12.69 -0.15 34.40
C ASN A 212 12.81 -1.30 35.39
#